data_AF-A0A151IPR2-F1
#
_entry.id   AF-A0A151IPR2-F1
#
_cell.length_a   1.000
_cell.length_b   1.000
_cell.length_c   1.000
_cell.angle_alpha   90.00
_cell.angle_beta   90.00
_cell.angle_gamma   90.00
#
_symmetry.space_group_name_H-M   'P 1'
#
loop_
_entity.id
_entity.type
_entity.pdbx_description
1 polymer ?
#
loop_
_entity_poly.entity_id
_entity_poly.type
_entity_poly.pdbx_seq_one_letter_code
_entity_poly.pdbx_strand_id
1 'polypeptide(L)' 'MPLRVLFRYLFNNEKLINRLAESKPIRQTAQFVVYVLIRAGMINRSHRPISSPKDFIKQLRDIADQLKQQLEEKNKFKK' A
#
# COMPACT_ATOMS: atom_id res chain seq x y z
N MET A 1 13.41 14.97 12.73
CA MET A 1 13.61 13.54 12.44
C MET A 1 13.84 13.35 10.94
N PRO A 2 14.93 12.68 10.54
CA PRO A 2 15.33 12.53 9.14
C PRO A 2 14.23 11.92 8.25
N LEU A 3 13.45 10.98 8.80
CA LEU A 3 12.26 10.43 8.13
C LEU A 3 11.20 11.49 7.80
N ARG A 4 10.93 12.42 8.72
CA ARG A 4 9.97 13.52 8.50
C ARG A 4 10.44 14.45 7.38
N VAL A 5 11.75 14.70 7.28
CA VAL A 5 12.35 15.53 6.23
C VAL A 5 12.27 14.81 4.88
N LEU A 6 12.59 13.52 4.84
CA LEU A 6 12.48 12.69 3.65
C LEU A 6 11.04 12.65 3.12
N PHE A 7 10.07 12.36 3.99
CA PHE A 7 8.66 12.38 3.60
C PHE A 7 8.22 13.76 3.13
N ARG A 8 8.59 14.83 3.84
CA ARG A 8 8.27 16.19 3.40
C ARG A 8 8.84 16.52 2.03
N TYR A 9 10.05 16.05 1.73
CA TYR A 9 10.69 16.20 0.43
C TYR A 9 9.97 15.40 -0.66
N LEU A 10 9.60 14.14 -0.39
CA LEU A 10 8.80 13.34 -1.32
C LEU A 10 7.42 13.97 -1.56
N PHE A 11 6.69 14.34 -0.51
CA PHE A 11 5.34 14.90 -0.60
C PHE A 11 5.29 16.24 -1.33
N ASN A 12 6.32 17.08 -1.20
CA ASN A 12 6.39 18.34 -1.95
C ASN A 12 6.68 18.13 -3.45
N ASN A 13 7.05 16.91 -3.87
CA ASN A 13 7.45 16.60 -5.23
C ASN A 13 6.61 15.44 -5.79
N GLU A 14 5.36 15.72 -6.16
CA GLU A 14 4.42 14.74 -6.73
C GLU A 14 5.00 14.00 -7.94
N LYS A 15 5.73 14.70 -8.82
CA LYS A 15 6.45 14.09 -9.96
C LYS A 15 7.48 13.05 -9.52
N LEU A 16 8.17 13.28 -8.41
CA LEU A 16 9.22 12.41 -7.92
C LEU A 16 8.61 11.16 -7.29
N ILE A 17 7.51 11.31 -6.54
CA ILE A 17 6.69 10.19 -6.05
C ILE A 17 6.17 9.35 -7.21
N ASN A 18 5.59 9.97 -8.24
CA ASN A 18 5.06 9.24 -9.40
C ASN A 18 6.16 8.43 -10.12
N ARG A 19 7.33 9.03 -10.34
CA ARG A 19 8.49 8.29 -10.89
C ARG A 19 8.98 7.18 -9.97
N LEU A 20 8.97 7.40 -8.65
CA LEU A 20 9.32 6.38 -7.68
C LEU A 20 8.33 5.21 -7.75
N ALA A 21 7.04 5.50 -7.81
CA ALA A 21 5.96 4.52 -7.93
C ALA A 21 6.03 3.72 -9.24
N GLU A 22 6.46 4.36 -10.33
CA GLU A 22 6.67 3.71 -11.62
C GLU A 22 7.91 2.81 -11.65
N SER A 23 8.87 3.04 -10.74
CA SER A 23 10.13 2.30 -10.71
C SER A 23 9.92 0.81 -10.38
N LYS A 24 10.69 -0.05 -11.06
CA LYS A 24 10.72 -1.50 -10.82
C LYS A 24 10.98 -1.88 -9.34
N PRO A 25 11.95 -1.28 -8.62
CA PRO A 25 12.22 -1.67 -7.24
C PRO A 25 11.05 -1.34 -6.31
N ILE A 26 10.41 -0.17 -6.42
CA ILE A 26 9.23 0.15 -5.59
C ILE A 26 8.09 -0.84 -5.85
N ARG A 27 7.86 -1.22 -7.11
CA ARG A 27 6.84 -2.21 -7.47
C ARG A 27 7.11 -3.57 -6.82
N GLN A 28 8.36 -4.03 -6.84
CA GLN A 28 8.78 -5.28 -6.20
C GLN A 28 8.65 -5.20 -4.67
N THR A 29 9.02 -4.07 -4.06
CA THR A 29 8.86 -3.86 -2.63
C THR A 29 7.39 -3.84 -2.23
N ALA A 30 6.52 -3.20 -3.02
CA ALA A 30 5.07 -3.22 -2.79
C ALA A 30 4.50 -4.64 -2.89
N GLN A 31 4.91 -5.43 -3.90
CA GLN A 31 4.54 -6.84 -4.04
C GLN A 31 4.99 -7.67 -2.82
N PHE A 32 6.22 -7.45 -2.36
CA PHE A 32 6.76 -8.14 -1.19
C PHE A 32 6.02 -7.77 0.09
N VAL A 33 5.77 -6.48 0.34
CA VAL A 33 5.01 -6.03 1.51
C VAL A 33 3.61 -6.63 1.50
N VAL A 34 2.92 -6.61 0.37
CA VAL A 34 1.60 -7.26 0.23
C VAL A 34 1.69 -8.75 0.53
N TYR A 35 2.68 -9.44 -0.03
CA TYR A 35 2.90 -10.86 0.22
C TYR A 35 3.09 -11.16 1.71
N VAL A 36 3.91 -10.37 2.40
CA VAL A 36 4.13 -10.49 3.84
C VAL A 36 2.85 -10.21 4.63
N LEU A 37 2.09 -9.17 4.28
CA LEU A 37 0.82 -8.84 4.95
C LEU A 37 -0.24 -9.94 4.78
N ILE A 38 -0.34 -10.52 3.59
CA ILE A 38 -1.24 -11.66 3.31
C ILE A 38 -0.77 -12.88 4.10
N ARG A 39 0.52 -13.21 4.04
CA ARG A 39 1.09 -14.39 4.72
C ARG A 39 1.05 -14.28 6.24
N ALA A 40 1.13 -13.07 6.78
CA ALA A 40 0.96 -12.79 8.20
C ALA A 40 -0.52 -12.85 8.66
N GLY A 41 -1.47 -13.14 7.76
CA GLY A 41 -2.90 -13.19 8.09
C GLY A 41 -3.52 -11.82 8.42
N MET A 42 -2.77 -10.73 8.20
CA MET A 42 -3.28 -9.37 8.42
C MET A 42 -4.32 -8.97 7.38
N ILE A 43 -4.30 -9.63 6.22
CA ILE A 43 -5.25 -9.41 5.13
C ILE A 43 -6.02 -10.73 4.92
N ASN A 44 -7.11 -10.88 5.67
CA ASN A 44 -7.86 -12.13 5.80
C ASN A 44 -8.85 -12.43 4.65
N ARG A 45 -8.71 -11.81 3.47
CA ARG A 45 -9.60 -12.09 2.33
C ARG A 45 -8.86 -12.59 1.10
N SER A 46 -9.10 -13.88 0.84
CA SER A 46 -9.03 -14.54 -0.47
C SER A 46 -7.63 -14.64 -1.08
N HIS A 47 -7.05 -15.82 -0.91
CA HIS A 47 -5.89 -16.34 -1.65
C HIS A 47 -6.17 -16.40 -3.16
N ARG A 48 -6.26 -15.26 -3.84
CA ARG A 48 -6.28 -15.24 -5.31
C ARG A 48 -4.83 -15.16 -5.79
N PRO A 49 -4.33 -16.17 -6.51
CA PRO A 49 -2.99 -16.12 -7.08
C PRO A 49 -2.88 -14.88 -7.98
N ILE A 50 -1.79 -14.12 -7.79
CA ILE A 50 -1.50 -12.93 -8.58
C ILE A 50 -0.98 -13.41 -9.94
N SER A 51 -1.90 -13.74 -10.85
CA SER A 51 -1.56 -14.27 -12.18
C SER A 51 -1.24 -13.16 -13.19
N SER A 52 -1.64 -11.91 -12.91
CA SER A 52 -1.45 -10.77 -13.81
C SER A 52 -1.15 -9.47 -13.05
N PRO A 53 -0.35 -8.54 -13.62
CA PRO A 53 -0.13 -7.21 -13.05
C PRO A 53 -1.43 -6.44 -12.78
N LYS A 54 -2.48 -6.66 -13.58
CA LYS A 54 -3.79 -6.03 -13.38
C LYS A 54 -4.50 -6.57 -12.14
N ASP A 55 -4.39 -7.88 -11.90
CA ASP A 55 -4.96 -8.52 -10.71
C ASP A 55 -4.25 -8.06 -9.44
N PHE A 56 -2.93 -7.86 -9.52
CA PHE A 56 -2.14 -7.28 -8.42
C PHE A 56 -2.61 -5.87 -8.05
N ILE A 57 -2.81 -5.00 -9.04
CA ILE A 57 -3.29 -3.63 -8.81
C ILE A 57 -4.70 -3.66 -8.20
N LYS A 58 -5.55 -4.58 -8.64
CA LYS A 58 -6.91 -4.73 -8.11
C LYS A 58 -6.89 -5.18 -6.64
N GLN A 59 -6.08 -6.19 -6.31
CA GLN A 59 -5.89 -6.64 -4.93
C GLN A 59 -5.33 -5.53 -4.04
N LEU A 60 -4.34 -4.77 -4.52
CA LEU A 60 -3.81 -3.60 -3.81
C LEU A 60 -4.88 -2.57 -3.51
N ARG A 61 -5.76 -2.30 -4.48
CA ARG A 61 -6.86 -1.35 -4.31
C ARG A 61 -7.88 -1.83 -3.28
N ASP A 62 -8.26 -3.10 -3.35
CA ASP A 62 -9.16 -3.71 -2.37
C ASP A 62 -8.56 -3.67 -0.95
N ILE A 63 -7.25 -3.95 -0.81
CA ILE A 63 -6.53 -3.85 0.47
C ILE A 63 -6.51 -2.40 0.98
N ALA A 64 -6.21 -1.43 0.11
CA ALA A 64 -6.18 -0.03 0.46
C ALA A 64 -7.55 0.47 0.91
N ASP A 65 -8.63 0.04 0.24
CA ASP A 65 -10.00 0.37 0.61
C ASP A 65 -10.39 -0.25 1.96
N GLN A 66 -10.00 -1.51 2.23
CA GLN A 66 -10.23 -2.15 3.52
C GLN A 66 -9.47 -1.45 4.66
N LEU A 67 -8.20 -1.09 4.44
CA LEU A 67 -7.41 -0.35 5.43
C LEU A 67 -7.99 1.03 5.70
N LYS A 68 -8.48 1.71 4.65
CA LYS A 68 -9.14 3.01 4.78
C LYS A 68 -10.43 2.88 5.60
N GLN A 69 -11.24 1.86 5.34
CA GLN A 69 -12.44 1.58 6.14
C GLN A 69 -12.10 1.30 7.62
N GLN A 70 -11.09 0.47 7.90
CA GLN A 70 -10.65 0.20 9.27
C GLN A 70 -10.13 1.46 9.99
N LEU A 71 -9.42 2.34 9.27
CA LEU A 71 -8.96 3.63 9.81
C LEU A 71 -10.11 4.60 10.07
N GLU A 72 -11.12 4.65 9.20
CA GLU A 72 -12.32 5.47 9.38
C GLU A 72 -13.20 4.96 10.53
N GLU A 73 -13.39 3.65 10.65
CA GLU A 73 -14.08 3.03 11.80
C GLU A 73 -13.34 3.32 13.10
N LYS A 74 -12.01 3.14 13.13
CA LYS A 74 -11.19 3.41 14.32
C LYS A 74 -11.18 4.89 14.71
N ASN A 75 -11.30 5.81 13.75
CA ASN A 75 -11.49 7.24 14.03
C ASN A 75 -12.89 7.58 14.53
N LYS A 76 -13.95 6.88 14.06
CA LYS A 76 -15.31 7.03 14.60
C LYS A 76 -15.42 6.56 16.06
N PHE A 77 -14.69 5.51 16.45
CA PHE A 77 -14.66 5.02 17.84
C PHE A 77 -13.83 5.89 18.79
N LYS A 78 -13.10 6.88 18.28
CA LYS A 78 -12.24 7.78 19.07
C LYS A 78 -12.88 9.15 19.35
N LYS A 79 -14.15 9.35 18.96
CA LYS A 79 -14.93 10.58 19.12
C LYS A 79 -16.11 10.34 20.05
#